data_AF-A0A3A0BN56-F1
#
_entry.id   AF-A0A3A0BN56-F1
#
_cell.length_a   1.000
_cell.length_b   1.000
_cell.length_c   1.000
_cell.angle_alpha   90.00
_cell.angle_beta   90.00
_cell.angle_gamma   90.00
#
_symmetry.space_group_name_H-M   'P 1'
#
loop_
_entity.id
_entity.type
_entity.pdbx_description
1 polymer ?
#
loop_
_entity_poly.entity_id
_entity_poly.type
_entity_poly.pdbx_seq_one_letter_code
_entity_poly.pdbx_strand_id
1 'polypeptide(L)'
;MIDFTPVREKKATLRDLAPGLGRDDLARELNEMYDHIQSLIREATDADVTFQPVDPAADDAYAVEGEESIAWTLGHVIVHLTASMEESAALSAELARGVEFHGRSRWEVDWKTVKDIETCRERLEDSRRMCLAALDMWPRKPHFENTYLPAPTVKPYNCVVRFLSGLRHASDHLSQMVEILRQAKMAQEEQTA
;
A
#
# COMPACT_ATOMS: atom_id res chain seq x y z
N MET A 1 -3.39 -12.92 5.93
CA MET A 1 -2.86 -12.08 4.86
C MET A 1 -3.02 -12.86 3.57
N ILE A 2 -3.84 -12.34 2.66
CA ILE A 2 -4.05 -12.91 1.32
C ILE A 2 -2.72 -13.05 0.60
N ASP A 3 -2.48 -14.23 0.03
CA ASP A 3 -1.33 -14.48 -0.82
C ASP A 3 -1.57 -13.90 -2.23
N PHE A 4 -0.87 -12.81 -2.54
CA PHE A 4 -0.90 -12.19 -3.87
C PHE A 4 0.12 -12.79 -4.85
N THR A 5 0.88 -13.82 -4.46
CA THR A 5 1.88 -14.46 -5.32
C THR A 5 1.31 -14.97 -6.65
N PRO A 6 0.14 -15.65 -6.68
CA PRO A 6 -0.46 -16.06 -7.94
C PRO A 6 -0.79 -14.88 -8.88
N VAL A 7 -1.09 -13.70 -8.33
CA VAL A 7 -1.35 -12.49 -9.12
C VAL A 7 -0.05 -11.92 -9.68
N ARG A 8 1.01 -11.84 -8.86
CA ARG A 8 2.35 -11.40 -9.31
C ARG A 8 2.91 -12.31 -10.41
N GLU A 9 2.71 -13.61 -10.27
CA GLU A 9 3.11 -14.63 -11.25
C GLU A 9 2.17 -14.74 -12.46
N LYS A 10 1.12 -13.90 -12.53
CA LYS A 10 0.12 -13.89 -13.60
C LYS A 10 -0.63 -15.23 -13.76
N LYS A 11 -0.68 -16.04 -12.71
CA LYS A 11 -1.43 -17.31 -12.62
C LYS A 11 -2.89 -17.09 -12.19
N ALA A 12 -3.18 -15.95 -11.56
CA ALA A 12 -4.51 -15.52 -11.16
C ALA A 12 -4.68 -13.99 -11.34
N THR A 13 -5.91 -13.52 -11.29
CA THR A 13 -6.27 -12.10 -11.24
C THR A 13 -6.75 -11.73 -9.83
N LEU A 14 -6.75 -10.44 -9.47
CA LEU A 14 -7.34 -9.99 -8.19
C LEU A 14 -8.82 -10.40 -8.05
N ARG A 15 -9.54 -10.51 -9.17
CA ARG A 15 -10.93 -10.96 -9.20
C ARG A 15 -11.07 -12.44 -8.84
N ASP A 16 -10.04 -13.25 -9.10
CA ASP A 16 -10.04 -14.67 -8.73
C ASP A 16 -9.81 -14.85 -7.21
N LEU A 17 -9.23 -13.84 -6.54
CA LEU A 17 -9.04 -13.81 -5.08
C LEU A 17 -10.23 -13.21 -4.31
N ALA A 18 -11.11 -12.47 -4.99
CA ALA A 18 -12.25 -11.77 -4.39
C ALA A 18 -13.44 -12.65 -3.92
N PRO A 19 -13.73 -13.84 -4.48
CA PRO A 19 -14.94 -14.59 -4.11
C PRO A 19 -15.01 -14.90 -2.61
N GLY A 20 -16.16 -14.63 -2.00
CA GLY A 20 -16.41 -14.89 -0.58
C GLY A 20 -15.91 -13.82 0.37
N LEU A 21 -15.13 -12.83 -0.09
CA LEU A 21 -14.67 -11.73 0.75
C LEU A 21 -15.78 -10.69 0.97
N GLY A 22 -16.11 -10.47 2.24
CA GLY A 22 -16.95 -9.36 2.68
C GLY A 22 -16.14 -8.24 3.32
N ARG A 23 -16.85 -7.20 3.78
CA ARG A 23 -16.27 -6.05 4.49
C ARG A 23 -15.39 -6.48 5.67
N ASP A 24 -15.87 -7.42 6.48
CA ASP A 24 -15.17 -7.84 7.70
C ASP A 24 -13.91 -8.65 7.38
N ASP A 25 -13.90 -9.39 6.26
CA ASP A 25 -12.70 -10.07 5.78
C ASP A 25 -11.67 -9.06 5.30
N LEU A 26 -12.09 -8.05 4.53
CA LEU A 26 -11.19 -6.98 4.07
C LEU A 26 -10.61 -6.16 5.24
N ALA A 27 -11.41 -5.91 6.28
CA ALA A 27 -10.95 -5.23 7.49
C ALA A 27 -9.90 -6.07 8.24
N ARG A 28 -10.11 -7.39 8.35
CA ARG A 28 -9.13 -8.30 8.94
C ARG A 28 -7.82 -8.32 8.13
N GLU A 29 -7.92 -8.44 6.81
CA GLU A 29 -6.75 -8.43 5.92
C GLU A 29 -5.96 -7.11 5.97
N LEU A 30 -6.66 -5.97 6.08
CA LEU A 30 -6.04 -4.67 6.31
C LEU A 30 -5.29 -4.64 7.64
N ASN A 31 -5.93 -5.05 8.73
CA ASN A 31 -5.28 -5.07 10.04
C ASN A 31 -4.04 -5.98 10.04
N GLU A 32 -4.14 -7.19 9.50
CA GLU A 32 -3.01 -8.11 9.39
C GLU A 32 -1.86 -7.54 8.54
N MET A 33 -2.15 -6.84 7.43
CA MET A 33 -1.14 -6.15 6.62
C MET A 33 -0.42 -5.07 7.43
N TYR A 34 -1.17 -4.22 8.13
CA TYR A 34 -0.59 -3.12 8.90
C TYR A 34 0.15 -3.62 10.14
N ASP A 35 -0.33 -4.68 10.80
CA ASP A 35 0.38 -5.32 11.92
C ASP A 35 1.70 -5.93 11.45
N HIS A 36 1.70 -6.55 10.27
CA HIS A 36 2.92 -7.07 9.66
C HIS A 36 3.92 -5.95 9.35
N ILE A 37 3.49 -4.86 8.71
CA ILE A 37 4.33 -3.70 8.42
C ILE A 37 4.91 -3.11 9.72
N GLN A 38 4.08 -2.92 10.74
CA GLN A 38 4.55 -2.43 12.05
C GLN A 38 5.56 -3.38 12.70
N SER A 39 5.36 -4.69 12.55
CA SER A 39 6.34 -5.67 13.03
C SER A 39 7.67 -5.59 12.27
N LEU A 40 7.66 -5.29 10.96
CA LEU A 40 8.90 -5.11 10.18
C LEU A 40 9.70 -3.91 10.67
N ILE A 41 9.04 -2.80 11.01
CA ILE A 41 9.68 -1.57 11.45
C ILE A 41 9.82 -1.45 12.99
N ARG A 42 9.56 -2.54 13.72
CA ARG A 42 9.52 -2.51 15.19
C ARG A 42 10.83 -2.02 15.80
N GLU A 43 11.94 -2.48 15.25
CA GLU A 43 13.30 -2.19 15.73
C GLU A 43 13.98 -1.07 14.92
N ALA A 44 13.27 -0.48 13.95
CA ALA A 44 13.79 0.62 13.15
C ALA A 44 13.95 1.90 14.00
N THR A 45 14.92 2.70 13.61
CA THR A 45 15.31 3.99 14.17
C THR A 45 15.15 5.10 13.15
N ASP A 46 15.29 6.36 13.56
CA ASP A 46 15.22 7.52 12.65
C ASP A 46 16.29 7.47 11.55
N ALA A 47 17.45 6.88 11.85
CA ALA A 47 18.50 6.65 10.85
C ALA A 47 18.04 5.69 9.75
N ASP A 48 17.28 4.65 10.09
CA ASP A 48 16.76 3.69 9.12
C ASP A 48 15.66 4.32 8.24
N VAL A 49 14.89 5.28 8.78
CA VAL A 49 13.83 6.00 8.04
C VAL A 49 14.40 6.80 6.87
N THR A 50 15.55 7.43 7.10
CA THR A 50 16.21 8.34 6.15
C THR A 50 17.36 7.70 5.40
N PHE A 51 17.72 6.46 5.74
CA PHE A 51 18.75 5.70 5.04
C PHE A 51 18.44 5.60 3.55
N GLN A 52 19.41 5.98 2.73
CA GLN A 52 19.33 5.91 1.27
C GLN A 52 19.87 4.54 0.82
N PRO A 53 18.99 3.59 0.43
CA PRO A 53 19.45 2.30 -0.06
C PRO A 53 20.11 2.43 -1.43
N VAL A 54 20.87 1.40 -1.80
CA VAL A 54 21.33 1.18 -3.17
C VAL A 54 20.31 0.28 -3.87
N ASP A 55 19.66 0.83 -4.90
CA ASP A 55 18.77 0.08 -5.79
C ASP A 55 19.12 0.41 -7.25
N PRO A 56 19.91 -0.44 -7.93
CA PRO A 56 20.25 -0.24 -9.34
C PRO A 56 19.06 -0.32 -10.30
N ALA A 57 17.93 -0.84 -9.83
CA ALA A 57 16.69 -0.97 -10.60
C ALA A 57 15.67 0.13 -10.25
N ALA A 58 16.06 1.15 -9.46
CA ALA A 58 15.21 2.29 -9.17
C ALA A 58 14.82 3.00 -10.49
N ASP A 59 13.52 2.98 -10.78
CA ASP A 59 12.90 3.58 -11.96
C ASP A 59 11.45 3.95 -11.62
N ASP A 60 11.25 5.21 -11.22
CA ASP A 60 9.93 5.80 -10.98
C ASP A 60 9.61 6.84 -12.06
N ALA A 61 8.89 6.38 -13.08
CA ALA A 61 8.44 7.23 -14.18
C ALA A 61 7.43 8.33 -13.79
N TYR A 62 6.95 8.33 -12.54
CA TYR A 62 6.03 9.35 -12.01
C TYR A 62 6.69 10.29 -11.00
N ALA A 63 7.99 10.12 -10.75
CA ALA A 63 8.76 11.03 -9.91
C ALA A 63 8.87 12.43 -10.53
N VAL A 64 9.27 13.40 -9.72
CA VAL A 64 9.66 14.72 -10.23
C VAL A 64 10.92 14.59 -11.08
N GLU A 65 11.07 15.46 -12.08
CA GLU A 65 12.19 15.42 -13.02
C GLU A 65 13.54 15.41 -12.29
N GLY A 66 14.35 14.39 -12.57
CA GLY A 66 15.67 14.17 -11.96
C GLY A 66 15.67 13.27 -10.72
N GLU A 67 14.51 12.81 -10.23
CA GLU A 67 14.39 11.88 -9.10
C GLU A 67 13.98 10.47 -9.51
N GLU A 68 13.84 10.18 -10.80
CA GLU A 68 13.29 8.92 -11.33
C GLU A 68 14.15 7.69 -10.97
N SER A 69 15.45 7.90 -10.79
CA SER A 69 16.41 6.83 -10.46
C SER A 69 16.84 6.81 -8.99
N ILE A 70 16.15 7.57 -8.13
CA ILE A 70 16.44 7.61 -6.70
C ILE A 70 15.76 6.41 -6.02
N ALA A 71 16.56 5.60 -5.34
CA ALA A 71 16.03 4.52 -4.54
C ALA A 71 15.20 5.06 -3.37
N TRP A 72 14.08 4.42 -3.06
CA TRP A 72 13.19 4.95 -2.03
C TRP A 72 13.69 4.63 -0.62
N THR A 73 13.66 5.63 0.26
CA THR A 73 13.88 5.42 1.70
C THR A 73 12.69 4.72 2.33
N LEU A 74 12.84 4.24 3.57
CA LEU A 74 11.72 3.67 4.32
C LEU A 74 10.57 4.68 4.49
N GLY A 75 10.89 5.94 4.78
CA GLY A 75 9.89 7.02 4.87
C GLY A 75 9.11 7.20 3.57
N HIS A 76 9.79 7.14 2.42
CA HIS A 76 9.15 7.23 1.11
C HIS A 76 8.20 6.06 0.86
N VAL A 77 8.65 4.82 1.10
CA VAL A 77 7.80 3.63 0.93
C VAL A 77 6.54 3.73 1.79
N ILE A 78 6.65 4.18 3.05
CA ILE A 78 5.51 4.31 3.96
C ILE A 78 4.48 5.34 3.49
N VAL A 79 4.89 6.54 3.03
CA VAL A 79 3.91 7.53 2.56
C VAL A 79 3.22 7.10 1.26
N HIS A 80 3.94 6.44 0.36
CA HIS A 80 3.40 5.95 -0.91
C HIS A 80 2.42 4.79 -0.71
N LEU A 81 2.79 3.81 0.13
CA LEU A 81 1.94 2.65 0.39
C LEU A 81 0.63 3.05 1.09
N THR A 82 0.71 3.97 2.06
CA THR A 82 -0.47 4.44 2.82
C THR A 82 -1.39 5.26 1.92
N ALA A 83 -0.87 6.17 1.10
CA ALA A 83 -1.67 6.94 0.16
C ALA A 83 -2.36 6.06 -0.90
N SER A 84 -1.66 5.04 -1.41
CA SER A 84 -2.22 4.08 -2.37
C SER A 84 -3.33 3.22 -1.74
N MET A 85 -3.17 2.84 -0.48
CA MET A 85 -4.19 2.09 0.27
C MET A 85 -5.41 2.97 0.57
N GLU A 86 -5.22 4.21 1.00
CA GLU A 86 -6.30 5.18 1.27
C GLU A 86 -7.13 5.48 0.03
N GLU A 87 -6.47 5.77 -1.09
CA GLU A 87 -7.15 5.96 -2.38
C GLU A 87 -7.98 4.72 -2.73
N SER A 88 -7.41 3.54 -2.56
CA SER A 88 -8.10 2.28 -2.85
C SER A 88 -9.31 2.06 -1.94
N ALA A 89 -9.19 2.36 -0.64
CA ALA A 89 -10.26 2.23 0.33
C ALA A 89 -11.40 3.25 0.08
N ALA A 90 -11.06 4.51 -0.20
CA ALA A 90 -12.03 5.56 -0.50
C ALA A 90 -12.84 5.26 -1.76
N LEU A 91 -12.17 4.93 -2.86
CA LEU A 91 -12.84 4.58 -4.12
C LEU A 91 -13.63 3.28 -4.00
N SER A 92 -13.14 2.33 -3.21
CA SER A 92 -13.90 1.12 -2.90
C SER A 92 -15.21 1.42 -2.18
N ALA A 93 -15.21 2.34 -1.21
CA ALA A 93 -16.41 2.77 -0.49
C ALA A 93 -17.38 3.56 -1.38
N GLU A 94 -16.88 4.35 -2.32
CA GLU A 94 -17.70 4.99 -3.36
C GLU A 94 -18.39 3.96 -4.26
N LEU A 95 -17.62 3.00 -4.79
CA LEU A 95 -18.16 1.93 -5.62
C LEU A 95 -19.23 1.12 -4.87
N ALA A 96 -18.97 0.78 -3.60
CA ALA A 96 -19.90 0.02 -2.76
C ALA A 96 -21.24 0.74 -2.55
N ARG A 97 -21.26 2.08 -2.61
CA ARG A 97 -22.45 2.93 -2.52
C ARG A 97 -23.10 3.24 -3.88
N GLY A 98 -22.56 2.71 -4.97
CA GLY A 98 -23.09 2.93 -6.32
C GLY A 98 -22.63 4.22 -7.00
N VAL A 99 -21.60 4.89 -6.48
CA VAL A 99 -21.01 6.07 -7.14
C VAL A 99 -20.19 5.61 -8.35
N GLU A 100 -20.34 6.30 -9.48
CA GLU A 100 -19.58 6.01 -10.70
C GLU A 100 -18.09 6.28 -10.50
N PHE A 101 -17.25 5.41 -11.04
CA PHE A 101 -15.80 5.57 -10.96
C PHE A 101 -15.34 6.78 -11.79
N HIS A 102 -14.62 7.70 -11.15
CA HIS A 102 -14.19 8.97 -11.75
C HIS A 102 -12.67 9.12 -11.92
N GLY A 103 -11.89 8.11 -11.53
CA GLY A 103 -10.43 8.10 -11.72
C GLY A 103 -9.65 8.14 -10.41
N ARG A 104 -8.50 8.83 -10.43
CA ARG A 104 -7.59 8.95 -9.28
C ARG A 104 -8.17 9.91 -8.23
N SER A 105 -7.98 9.58 -6.97
CA SER A 105 -8.34 10.42 -5.83
C SER A 105 -7.22 10.55 -4.80
N ARG A 106 -5.99 10.21 -5.20
CA ARG A 106 -4.83 10.19 -4.31
C ARG A 106 -4.32 11.58 -3.95
N TRP A 107 -3.97 11.72 -2.68
CA TRP A 107 -3.07 12.74 -2.17
C TRP A 107 -1.96 12.04 -1.39
N GLU A 108 -0.70 12.44 -1.62
CA GLU A 108 0.47 11.85 -0.97
C GLU A 108 1.18 12.90 -0.13
N VAL A 109 1.66 12.50 1.05
CA VAL A 109 2.54 13.33 1.89
C VAL A 109 3.91 13.41 1.22
N ASP A 110 4.52 14.60 1.18
CA ASP A 110 5.89 14.73 0.68
C ASP A 110 6.85 13.91 1.54
N TRP A 111 7.41 12.84 0.98
CA TRP A 111 8.27 11.90 1.67
C TRP A 111 9.50 12.57 2.30
N LYS A 112 9.95 13.71 1.76
CA LYS A 112 11.09 14.46 2.30
C LYS A 112 10.80 15.01 3.68
N THR A 113 9.53 15.15 4.06
CA THR A 113 9.12 15.60 5.40
C THR A 113 9.14 14.51 6.45
N VAL A 114 9.19 13.22 6.07
CA VAL A 114 9.20 12.08 6.99
C VAL A 114 10.63 11.74 7.37
N LYS A 115 11.03 12.06 8.60
CA LYS A 115 12.42 11.96 9.07
C LYS A 115 12.64 11.01 10.24
N ASP A 116 11.59 10.59 10.91
CA ASP A 116 11.66 9.80 12.13
C ASP A 116 10.68 8.62 12.11
N ILE A 117 10.97 7.64 12.98
CA ILE A 117 10.20 6.39 13.04
C ILE A 117 8.82 6.60 13.67
N GLU A 118 8.67 7.62 14.52
CA GLU A 118 7.39 7.96 15.14
C GLU A 118 6.39 8.43 14.08
N THR A 119 6.79 9.36 13.20
CA THR A 119 6.00 9.83 12.06
C THR A 119 5.58 8.67 11.15
N CYS A 120 6.48 7.72 10.91
CA CYS A 120 6.15 6.50 10.14
C CYS A 120 5.04 5.68 10.80
N ARG A 121 5.11 5.46 12.12
CA ARG A 121 4.12 4.70 12.88
C ARG A 121 2.78 5.42 12.93
N GLU A 122 2.79 6.73 13.19
CA GLU A 122 1.58 7.55 13.18
C GLU A 122 0.90 7.55 11.82
N ARG A 123 1.68 7.66 10.73
CA ARG A 123 1.15 7.61 9.36
C ARG A 123 0.46 6.28 9.07
N LEU A 124 1.04 5.16 9.51
CA LEU A 124 0.45 3.83 9.36
C LEU A 124 -0.84 3.69 10.18
N GLU A 125 -0.87 4.15 11.42
CA GLU A 125 -2.08 4.08 12.25
C GLU A 125 -3.20 4.98 11.72
N ASP A 126 -2.89 6.20 11.26
CA ASP A 126 -3.91 7.07 10.68
C ASP A 126 -4.46 6.51 9.37
N SER A 127 -3.58 5.96 8.52
CA SER A 127 -4.00 5.28 7.30
C SER A 127 -4.89 4.07 7.59
N ARG A 128 -4.52 3.23 8.59
CA ARG A 128 -5.33 2.10 9.06
C ARG A 128 -6.71 2.59 9.49
N ARG A 129 -6.77 3.62 10.34
CA ARG A 129 -8.03 4.23 10.80
C ARG A 129 -8.89 4.72 9.65
N MET A 130 -8.31 5.44 8.67
CA MET A 130 -9.02 5.94 7.50
C MET A 130 -9.57 4.81 6.62
N CYS A 131 -8.77 3.78 6.37
CA CYS A 131 -9.17 2.65 5.54
C CYS A 131 -10.28 1.81 6.19
N LEU A 132 -10.23 1.61 7.52
CA LEU A 132 -11.32 0.98 8.28
C LEU A 132 -12.60 1.82 8.24
N ALA A 133 -12.49 3.14 8.43
CA ALA A 133 -13.64 4.03 8.33
C ALA A 133 -14.27 3.99 6.93
N ALA A 134 -13.47 3.92 5.87
CA ALA A 134 -13.97 3.77 4.49
C ALA A 134 -14.73 2.45 4.30
N LEU A 135 -14.25 1.34 4.86
CA LEU A 135 -14.98 0.07 4.87
C LEU A 135 -16.31 0.17 5.65
N ASP A 136 -16.33 0.89 6.77
CA ASP A 136 -17.56 1.12 7.55
C ASP A 136 -18.61 1.97 6.82
N MET A 137 -18.22 2.75 5.80
CA MET A 137 -19.18 3.44 4.93
C MET A 137 -19.90 2.52 3.94
N TRP A 138 -19.48 1.26 3.79
CA TRP A 138 -20.16 0.33 2.89
C TRP A 138 -21.59 0.07 3.38
N PRO A 139 -22.60 0.12 2.50
CA PRO A 139 -23.95 -0.23 2.90
C PRO A 139 -24.02 -1.73 3.22
N ARG A 140 -24.98 -2.14 4.06
CA ARG A 140 -25.22 -3.58 4.38
C ARG A 140 -25.43 -4.45 3.14
N LYS A 141 -25.89 -3.84 2.05
CA LYS A 141 -26.00 -4.44 0.71
C LYS A 141 -25.17 -3.61 -0.27
N PRO A 142 -23.87 -3.90 -0.44
CA PRO A 142 -23.02 -3.20 -1.39
C PRO A 142 -23.49 -3.36 -2.83
N HIS A 143 -23.27 -2.33 -3.64
CA HIS A 143 -23.53 -2.35 -5.08
C HIS A 143 -22.42 -3.11 -5.82
N PHE A 144 -22.38 -4.44 -5.69
CA PHE A 144 -21.32 -5.27 -6.29
C PHE A 144 -21.27 -5.25 -7.83
N GLU A 145 -22.39 -4.92 -8.47
CA GLU A 145 -22.49 -4.77 -9.93
C GLU A 145 -21.94 -3.43 -10.43
N ASN A 146 -21.72 -2.47 -9.53
CA ASN A 146 -21.07 -1.21 -9.88
C ASN A 146 -19.58 -1.48 -10.12
N THR A 147 -19.18 -1.43 -11.38
CA THR A 147 -17.83 -1.81 -11.81
C THR A 147 -17.22 -0.81 -12.76
N TYR A 148 -15.89 -0.80 -12.83
CA TYR A 148 -15.13 -0.01 -13.79
C TYR A 148 -13.99 -0.83 -14.39
N LEU A 149 -13.49 -0.40 -15.55
CA LEU A 149 -12.33 -1.00 -16.21
C LEU A 149 -11.07 -0.20 -15.85
N PRO A 150 -10.10 -0.77 -15.09
CA PRO A 150 -8.87 -0.05 -14.75
C PRO A 150 -7.93 0.10 -15.95
N ALA A 151 -8.03 -0.81 -16.93
CA ALA A 151 -7.35 -0.73 -18.23
C ALA A 151 -8.13 -1.56 -19.26
N PRO A 152 -7.97 -1.32 -20.58
CA PRO A 152 -8.77 -1.99 -21.62
C PRO A 152 -8.72 -3.53 -21.60
N THR A 153 -7.63 -4.12 -21.13
CA THR A 153 -7.41 -5.58 -21.13
C THR A 153 -7.68 -6.24 -19.78
N VAL A 154 -8.04 -5.47 -18.75
CA VAL A 154 -8.25 -5.97 -17.39
C VAL A 154 -9.73 -6.19 -17.14
N LYS A 155 -10.08 -7.30 -16.48
CA LYS A 155 -11.47 -7.59 -16.09
C LYS A 155 -12.02 -6.46 -15.19
N PRO A 156 -13.32 -6.13 -15.27
CA PRO A 156 -13.91 -5.07 -14.44
C PRO A 156 -13.69 -5.27 -12.95
N TYR A 157 -13.40 -4.18 -12.24
CA TYR A 157 -13.24 -4.12 -10.79
C TYR A 157 -14.52 -3.61 -10.16
N ASN A 158 -15.00 -4.31 -9.14
CA ASN A 158 -16.01 -3.79 -8.21
C ASN A 158 -15.34 -3.26 -6.93
N CYS A 159 -16.14 -2.86 -5.93
CA CYS A 159 -15.65 -2.38 -4.64
C CYS A 159 -14.65 -3.33 -3.95
N VAL A 160 -14.93 -4.64 -3.94
CA VAL A 160 -14.04 -5.65 -3.31
C VAL A 160 -12.68 -5.70 -4.02
N VAL A 161 -12.69 -5.84 -5.35
CA VAL A 161 -11.46 -5.92 -6.14
C VAL A 161 -10.67 -4.61 -6.05
N ARG A 162 -11.35 -3.46 -5.99
CA ARG A 162 -10.70 -2.15 -5.76
C ARG A 162 -9.96 -2.12 -4.43
N PHE A 163 -10.58 -2.58 -3.34
CA PHE A 163 -9.91 -2.63 -2.04
C PHE A 163 -8.70 -3.60 -2.06
N LEU A 164 -8.87 -4.78 -2.64
CA LEU A 164 -7.80 -5.76 -2.81
C LEU A 164 -6.62 -5.20 -3.62
N SER A 165 -6.87 -4.30 -4.57
CA SER A 165 -5.79 -3.70 -5.36
C SER A 165 -4.85 -2.85 -4.49
N GLY A 166 -5.38 -2.15 -3.48
CA GLY A 166 -4.58 -1.46 -2.46
C GLY A 166 -3.76 -2.42 -1.60
N LEU A 167 -4.38 -3.51 -1.11
CA LEU A 167 -3.69 -4.53 -0.31
C LEU A 167 -2.57 -5.23 -1.10
N ARG A 168 -2.83 -5.55 -2.37
CA ARG A 168 -1.82 -6.10 -3.28
C ARG A 168 -0.66 -5.14 -3.48
N HIS A 169 -0.96 -3.85 -3.67
CA HIS A 169 0.07 -2.82 -3.83
C HIS A 169 0.92 -2.68 -2.57
N ALA A 170 0.30 -2.66 -1.37
CA ALA A 170 1.04 -2.68 -0.11
C ALA A 170 1.91 -3.95 0.01
N SER A 171 1.38 -5.12 -0.37
CA SER A 171 2.14 -6.39 -0.36
C SER A 171 3.39 -6.36 -1.25
N ASP A 172 3.37 -5.66 -2.38
CA ASP A 172 4.53 -5.58 -3.28
C ASP A 172 5.68 -4.77 -2.68
N HIS A 173 5.38 -3.83 -1.78
CA HIS A 173 6.40 -3.02 -1.12
C HIS A 173 7.04 -3.71 0.09
N LEU A 174 6.49 -4.83 0.58
CA LEU A 174 7.05 -5.52 1.76
C LEU A 174 8.50 -5.96 1.56
N SER A 175 8.84 -6.53 0.40
CA SER A 175 10.21 -6.93 0.10
C SER A 175 11.16 -5.73 -0.01
N GLN A 176 10.68 -4.60 -0.52
CA GLN A 176 11.45 -3.37 -0.60
C GLN A 176 11.77 -2.84 0.81
N MET A 177 10.79 -2.84 1.72
CA MET A 177 11.00 -2.46 3.11
C MET A 177 12.02 -3.36 3.81
N VAL A 178 11.92 -4.67 3.62
CA VAL A 178 12.88 -5.64 4.18
C VAL A 178 14.29 -5.36 3.67
N GLU A 179 14.46 -5.09 2.38
CA GLU A 179 15.77 -4.81 1.79
C GLU A 179 16.37 -3.49 2.29
N ILE A 180 15.56 -2.43 2.40
CA ILE A 180 16.00 -1.14 2.98
C ILE A 180 16.53 -1.34 4.39
N LEU A 181 15.76 -2.01 5.26
CA LEU A 181 16.14 -2.26 6.65
C LEU A 181 17.39 -3.15 6.75
N ARG A 182 17.54 -4.13 5.85
CA ARG A 182 18.73 -4.99 5.78
C ARG A 182 19.98 -4.18 5.44
N GLN A 183 19.91 -3.31 4.43
CA GLN A 183 21.03 -2.46 4.02
C GLN A 183 21.38 -1.43 5.10
N ALA A 184 20.38 -0.80 5.72
CA ALA A 184 20.58 0.16 6.81
C ALA A 184 21.34 -0.47 7.99
N LYS A 185 20.94 -1.68 8.40
CA LYS A 185 21.62 -2.45 9.45
C LYS A 185 23.07 -2.76 9.09
N MET A 186 23.34 -3.20 7.87
CA MET A 186 24.73 -3.47 7.43
C MET A 186 25.60 -2.22 7.49
N ALA A 187 25.07 -1.07 7.03
CA ALA A 187 25.80 0.19 7.06
C ALA A 187 26.12 0.66 8.49
N GLN A 188 25.24 0.37 9.45
CA GLN A 188 25.49 0.64 10.87
C GLN A 188 26.56 -0.28 11.46
N GLU A 189 26.50 -1.58 11.16
CA GLU A 189 27.50 -2.57 11.61
C GLU A 189 28.91 -2.20 11.10
N GLU A 190 29.03 -1.79 9.83
CA GLU A 190 30.28 -1.33 9.22
C GLU A 190 30.86 -0.06 9.89
N GLN A 191 30.02 0.84 10.40
CA GLN A 191 30.47 2.04 11.10
C GLN A 191 30.96 1.77 12.53
N THR A 192 30.56 0.62 13.10
CA THR A 192 30.93 0.22 14.47
C THR A 192 32.11 -0.75 14.55
N ALA A 193 32.60 -1.24 13.41
CA ALA A 193 33.72 -2.17 13.29
C ALA A 193 35.06 -1.44 13.11
#